data_AF-A0A8T5Q0X4-F1
#
_entry.id   AF-A0A8T5Q0X4-F1
#
_cell.length_a   1.000
_cell.length_b   1.000
_cell.length_c   1.000
_cell.angle_alpha   90.00
_cell.angle_beta   90.00
_cell.angle_gamma   90.00
#
_symmetry.space_group_name_H-M   'P 1'
#
loop_
_entity.id
_entity.type
_entity.pdbx_description
1 polymer ?
#
loop_
_entity_poly.entity_id
_entity_poly.type
_entity_poly.pdbx_seq_one_letter_code
_entity_poly.pdbx_strand_id
1 'polypeptide(L)'
;MDKNRKYPEGHFIGMWMGIGIALFSGLGIPLSIATKNPGLMGIGPAIGVAFGLSVGAGIEERYKKQGKIRPLTRKEKKIKKLGVLAGLVMLVLGIAAAFLFMYLR
;
A
#
# COMPACT_ATOMS: atom_id res chain seq x y z
N MET A 1 3.03 -27.78 -9.00
CA MET A 1 2.24 -26.54 -8.80
C MET A 1 0.83 -26.79 -9.28
N ASP A 2 -0.17 -26.63 -8.40
CA ASP A 2 -1.58 -26.89 -8.72
C ASP A 2 -2.07 -25.96 -9.84
N LYS A 3 -2.41 -26.55 -10.99
CA LYS A 3 -2.86 -25.82 -12.19
C LYS A 3 -4.21 -25.09 -11.98
N ASN A 4 -4.94 -25.37 -10.89
CA ASN A 4 -6.25 -24.78 -10.61
C ASN A 4 -6.25 -23.62 -9.60
N ARG A 5 -5.10 -23.21 -9.06
CA ARG A 5 -5.07 -22.15 -8.05
C ARG A 5 -5.36 -20.78 -8.68
N LYS A 6 -6.53 -20.22 -8.38
CA LYS A 6 -6.91 -18.84 -8.73
C LYS A 6 -6.62 -17.88 -7.58
N TYR A 7 -6.06 -16.72 -7.91
CA TYR A 7 -5.75 -15.66 -6.96
C TYR A 7 -6.91 -14.65 -6.90
N PRO A 8 -7.23 -14.09 -5.72
CA PRO A 8 -8.20 -13.02 -5.63
C PRO A 8 -7.70 -11.77 -6.35
N GLU A 9 -8.63 -11.02 -6.93
CA GLU A 9 -8.36 -9.71 -7.51
C GLU A 9 -7.70 -8.76 -6.49
N GLY A 10 -6.65 -8.08 -6.93
CA GLY A 10 -5.78 -7.20 -6.15
C GLY A 10 -4.67 -7.92 -5.38
N HIS A 11 -4.53 -9.25 -5.51
CA HIS A 11 -3.50 -10.00 -4.77
C HIS A 11 -2.08 -9.55 -5.13
N PHE A 12 -1.75 -9.50 -6.42
CA PHE A 12 -0.41 -9.15 -6.88
C PHE A 12 -0.17 -7.66 -6.73
N ILE A 13 -1.17 -6.83 -7.01
CA ILE A 13 -1.10 -5.39 -6.75
C ILE A 13 -0.78 -5.12 -5.28
N GLY A 14 -1.53 -5.69 -4.34
CA GLY A 14 -1.31 -5.49 -2.90
C GLY A 14 0.07 -6.00 -2.44
N MET A 15 0.50 -7.15 -2.95
CA MET A 15 1.81 -7.72 -2.63
C MET A 15 2.95 -6.80 -3.10
N TRP A 16 2.93 -6.36 -4.36
CA TRP A 16 3.97 -5.49 -4.91
C TRP A 16 3.94 -4.08 -4.34
N MET A 17 2.76 -3.55 -4.01
CA MET A 17 2.63 -2.32 -3.21
C MET A 17 3.33 -2.46 -1.85
N GLY A 18 3.09 -3.56 -1.11
CA GLY A 18 3.74 -3.79 0.17
C GLY A 18 5.26 -3.88 0.07
N ILE A 19 5.76 -4.62 -0.92
CA ILE A 19 7.19 -4.73 -1.21
C ILE A 19 7.78 -3.35 -1.57
N GLY A 20 7.12 -2.61 -2.47
CA GLY A 20 7.55 -1.28 -2.88
C GLY A 20 7.63 -0.32 -1.69
N ILE A 21 6.57 -0.23 -0.88
CA ILE A 21 6.56 0.61 0.32
C ILE A 21 7.73 0.21 1.23
N ALA A 22 7.92 -1.08 1.52
CA ALA A 22 8.99 -1.52 2.42
C ALA A 22 10.39 -1.14 1.90
N LEU A 23 10.67 -1.40 0.63
CA LEU A 23 11.97 -1.09 0.01
C LEU A 23 12.26 0.41 0.01
N PHE A 24 11.33 1.21 -0.49
CA PHE A 24 11.57 2.65 -0.64
C PHE A 24 11.43 3.41 0.68
N SER A 25 10.62 2.95 1.63
CA SER A 25 10.59 3.52 2.98
C SER A 25 11.86 3.20 3.75
N GLY A 26 12.42 1.99 3.55
CA GLY A 26 13.69 1.58 4.11
C GLY A 26 14.86 2.47 3.69
N LEU A 27 14.76 3.17 2.55
CA LEU A 27 15.75 4.15 2.10
C LEU A 27 15.33 5.60 2.45
N GLY A 28 14.06 5.93 2.25
CA GLY A 28 13.54 7.29 2.42
C GLY A 28 13.60 7.79 3.86
N ILE A 29 13.32 6.92 4.84
CA ILE A 29 13.35 7.30 6.26
C ILE A 29 14.79 7.58 6.72
N PRO A 30 15.79 6.69 6.49
CA PRO A 30 17.19 7.01 6.81
C PRO A 30 17.70 8.27 6.10
N LEU A 31 17.33 8.46 4.83
CA LEU A 31 17.73 9.66 4.08
C LEU A 31 17.14 10.93 4.69
N SER A 32 15.88 10.88 5.13
CA SER A 32 15.22 11.99 5.84
C SER A 32 15.97 12.36 7.11
N ILE A 33 16.40 11.36 7.88
CA ILE A 33 17.18 11.57 9.12
C ILE A 33 18.56 12.16 8.79
N ALA A 34 19.27 11.55 7.83
CA ALA A 34 20.62 11.97 7.44
C ALA A 34 20.68 13.40 6.90
N THR A 35 19.66 13.82 6.15
CA THR A 35 19.55 15.15 5.56
C THR A 35 18.85 16.16 6.46
N LYS A 36 18.37 15.73 7.64
CA LYS A 36 17.52 16.53 8.56
C LYS A 36 16.32 17.17 7.85
N ASN A 37 15.82 16.53 6.80
CA ASN A 37 14.67 16.99 6.03
C ASN A 37 13.49 16.03 6.26
N PRO A 38 12.57 16.36 7.20
CA PRO A 38 11.43 15.52 7.50
C PRO A 38 10.47 15.32 6.31
N GLY A 39 10.49 16.23 5.32
CA GLY A 39 9.68 16.08 4.11
C GLY A 39 10.05 14.85 3.27
N LEU A 40 11.29 14.37 3.35
CA LEU A 40 11.73 13.18 2.61
C LEU A 40 11.17 11.87 3.21
N MET A 41 10.68 11.90 4.45
CA MET A 41 10.15 10.72 5.13
C MET A 41 8.95 10.13 4.40
N GLY A 42 8.10 10.97 3.81
CA GLY A 42 6.92 10.56 3.05
C GLY A 42 7.20 10.15 1.60
N ILE A 43 8.34 10.57 1.03
CA ILE A 43 8.66 10.32 -0.39
C ILE A 43 8.92 8.83 -0.64
N GLY A 44 9.64 8.16 0.27
CA GLY A 44 9.93 6.73 0.16
C GLY A 44 8.66 5.89 0.00
N PRO A 45 7.71 5.92 0.96
CA PRO A 45 6.43 5.23 0.84
C PRO A 45 5.67 5.57 -0.44
N ALA A 46 5.63 6.86 -0.84
CA ALA A 46 4.91 7.30 -2.03
C ALA A 46 5.48 6.71 -3.33
N ILE A 47 6.80 6.73 -3.49
CA ILE A 47 7.49 6.07 -4.62
C ILE A 47 7.24 4.56 -4.57
N GLY A 48 7.31 3.96 -3.38
CA GLY A 48 7.04 2.55 -3.18
C GLY A 48 5.63 2.13 -3.62
N VAL A 49 4.62 2.94 -3.33
CA VAL A 49 3.25 2.73 -3.84
C VAL A 49 3.21 2.79 -5.36
N ALA A 50 3.77 3.84 -5.97
CA ALA A 50 3.75 4.02 -7.43
C ALA A 50 4.46 2.86 -8.16
N PHE A 51 5.62 2.44 -7.64
CA PHE A 51 6.36 1.29 -8.14
C PHE A 51 5.55 -0.01 -7.98
N GLY A 52 5.05 -0.27 -6.78
CA GLY A 52 4.31 -1.50 -6.50
C GLY A 52 3.01 -1.62 -7.29
N LEU A 53 2.31 -0.51 -7.51
CA LEU A 53 1.13 -0.45 -8.38
C LEU A 53 1.47 -0.79 -9.83
N SER A 54 2.52 -0.18 -10.38
CA SER A 54 2.87 -0.38 -11.80
C SER A 54 3.33 -1.83 -12.08
N VAL A 55 4.21 -2.38 -11.24
CA VAL A 55 4.66 -3.77 -11.35
C VAL A 55 3.54 -4.76 -11.06
N GLY A 56 2.80 -4.52 -9.97
CA GLY A 56 1.71 -5.38 -9.54
C GLY A 56 0.58 -5.45 -10.57
N ALA A 57 0.19 -4.32 -11.17
CA ALA A 57 -0.83 -4.29 -12.21
C ALA A 57 -0.38 -5.04 -13.47
N GLY A 58 0.89 -4.89 -13.89
CA GLY A 58 1.44 -5.61 -15.03
C GLY A 58 1.42 -7.13 -14.85
N ILE A 59 1.74 -7.61 -13.64
CA ILE A 59 1.69 -9.04 -13.32
C ILE A 59 0.24 -9.53 -13.24
N GLU A 60 -0.63 -8.78 -12.57
CA GLU A 60 -2.02 -9.17 -12.39
C GLU A 60 -2.76 -9.29 -13.73
N GLU A 61 -2.50 -8.37 -14.67
CA GLU A 61 -3.06 -8.42 -16.03
C GLU A 61 -2.62 -9.68 -16.79
N ARG A 62 -1.35 -10.09 -16.65
CA ARG A 62 -0.86 -11.35 -17.25
C ARG A 62 -1.59 -12.57 -16.67
N TYR A 63 -1.81 -12.60 -15.35
CA TYR A 63 -2.54 -13.70 -14.70
C TYR A 63 -4.03 -13.68 -15.02
N LYS A 64 -4.61 -12.49 -15.23
CA LYS A 64 -5.99 -12.31 -15.66
C LYS A 64 -6.21 -12.89 -17.05
N LYS A 65 -5.31 -12.61 -18.00
CA LYS A 65 -5.32 -13.22 -19.35
C LYS A 65 -5.19 -14.74 -19.34
N GLN A 66 -4.54 -15.31 -18.31
CA GLN A 66 -4.42 -16.76 -18.11
C GLN A 66 -5.63 -17.38 -17.38
N GLY A 67 -6.66 -16.61 -17.04
CA GLY A 67 -7.82 -17.10 -16.28
C GLY A 67 -7.52 -17.46 -14.82
N LYS A 68 -6.39 -16.99 -14.29
CA LYS A 68 -5.90 -17.29 -12.93
C LYS A 68 -6.34 -16.26 -11.87
N ILE A 69 -7.12 -15.24 -12.26
CA ILE A 69 -7.69 -14.26 -11.33
C ILE A 69 -9.16 -14.59 -11.12
N ARG A 70 -9.61 -14.58 -9.85
CA ARG A 70 -11.01 -14.71 -9.48
C ARG A 70 -11.52 -13.40 -8.86
N PRO A 71 -12.82 -13.08 -9.01
CA PRO A 71 -13.40 -11.94 -8.31
C PRO A 71 -13.36 -12.14 -6.80
N LEU A 72 -13.36 -11.03 -6.08
CA LEU A 72 -13.47 -11.01 -4.62
C LEU A 72 -14.85 -11.50 -4.16
N THR A 73 -14.86 -12.35 -3.14
CA THR A 73 -16.09 -12.76 -2.47
C THR A 73 -16.72 -11.60 -1.70
N ARG A 74 -18.02 -11.71 -1.35
CA ARG A 74 -18.70 -10.69 -0.54
C ARG A 74 -18.00 -10.43 0.80
N LYS A 75 -17.45 -11.47 1.43
CA LYS A 75 -16.70 -11.35 2.69
C LYS A 75 -15.40 -10.57 2.49
N GLU A 76 -14.61 -10.93 1.48
CA GLU A 76 -13.35 -10.23 1.16
C GLU A 76 -13.59 -8.76 0.80
N LYS A 77 -14.63 -8.45 0.02
CA LYS A 77 -15.01 -7.06 -0.29
C LYS A 77 -15.34 -6.27 0.97
N LYS A 78 -16.09 -6.86 1.92
CA LYS A 78 -16.40 -6.21 3.20
C LYS A 78 -15.14 -5.94 4.03
N ILE A 79 -14.25 -6.92 4.14
CA ILE A 79 -12.99 -6.77 4.89
C ILE A 79 -12.11 -5.70 4.25
N LYS A 80 -11.97 -5.69 2.91
CA LYS A 80 -11.21 -4.65 2.19
C LYS A 80 -11.80 -3.26 2.44
N LYS A 81 -13.12 -3.11 2.36
CA LYS A 81 -13.80 -1.83 2.61
C LYS A 81 -13.62 -1.37 4.06
N LEU A 82 -13.73 -2.29 5.01
CA LEU A 82 -13.50 -2.00 6.44
C LEU A 82 -12.05 -1.58 6.70
N GLY A 83 -11.08 -2.28 6.11
CA GLY A 83 -9.67 -1.92 6.22
C GLY A 83 -9.35 -0.53 5.64
N VAL A 84 -9.91 -0.19 4.48
CA VAL A 84 -9.78 1.15 3.90
C VAL A 84 -10.40 2.21 4.81
N LEU A 85 -11.59 1.96 5.35
CA LEU A 85 -12.24 2.89 6.27
C LEU A 85 -11.44 3.08 7.56
N ALA A 86 -10.96 1.99 8.16
CA ALA A 86 -10.13 2.04 9.35
C ALA A 86 -8.82 2.82 9.10
N GLY A 87 -8.17 2.59 7.94
CA GLY A 87 -6.97 3.34 7.55
C GLY A 87 -7.25 4.83 7.36
N LEU A 88 -8.38 5.21 6.75
CA LEU A 88 -8.76 6.61 6.58
C LEU A 88 -9.05 7.30 7.92
N VAL A 89 -9.77 6.62 8.83
CA VAL A 89 -10.03 7.12 10.18
C VAL A 89 -8.71 7.32 10.94
N MET A 90 -7.80 6.34 10.88
CA MET A 90 -6.48 6.45 11.51
C MET A 90 -5.65 7.61 10.95
N LEU A 91 -5.72 7.85 9.64
CA LEU A 91 -5.05 8.99 8.99
C LEU A 91 -5.60 10.33 9.52
N VAL A 92 -6.93 10.49 9.56
CA VAL A 92 -7.58 11.72 10.05
C VAL A 92 -7.24 11.96 11.52
N LEU A 93 -7.27 10.92 12.35
CA LEU A 93 -6.88 11.01 13.76
C LEU A 93 -5.40 11.40 13.92
N GLY A 94 -4.50 10.82 13.11
CA GLY A 94 -3.08 11.17 13.13
C GLY A 94 -2.83 12.63 12.74
N ILE A 95 -3.52 13.13 11.72
CA ILE A 95 -3.44 14.54 11.31
C ILE A 95 -3.99 15.46 12.41
N ALA A 96 -5.16 15.14 12.97
CA ALA A 96 -5.76 15.93 14.06
C ALA A 96 -4.85 15.97 15.29
N ALA A 97 -4.24 14.84 15.67
CA ALA A 97 -3.28 14.78 16.76
C ALA A 97 -2.03 15.62 16.48
N ALA A 98 -1.51 15.60 15.25
CA ALA A 98 -0.38 16.43 14.85
C ALA A 98 -0.71 17.93 14.93
N PHE A 99 -1.90 18.35 14.47
CA PHE A 99 -2.35 19.74 14.59
C PHE A 99 -2.52 20.17 16.06
N LEU A 100 -3.13 19.32 16.89
CA LEU A 100 -3.32 19.60 18.31
C LEU A 100 -1.98 19.72 19.03
N PHE A 101 -1.02 18.83 18.72
CA PHE A 101 0.35 18.91 19.23
C PHE A 101 1.07 20.20 18.81
N MET A 102 0.87 20.67 17.56
CA MET A 102 1.44 21.94 17.10
C MET A 102 0.81 23.17 17.77
N TYR A 103 -0.46 23.11 18.18
CA TYR A 103 -1.15 24.23 18.85
C TYR A 103 -0.82 24.32 20.35
N LEU A 104 -0.54 23.19 20.99
CA LEU A 104 -0.20 23.10 22.42
C LEU A 104 1.28 23.38 22.73
N ARG A 105 2.14 23.49 21.71
CA ARG A 105 3.56 23.78 21.82
C ARG A 105 3.84 25.23 21.46
#